data_AF-X8CJ49-F1
#
_entry.id   AF-X8CJ49-F1
#
_cell.length_a   1.000
_cell.length_b   1.000
_cell.length_c   1.000
_cell.angle_alpha   90.00
_cell.angle_beta   90.00
_cell.angle_gamma   90.00
#
_symmetry.space_group_name_H-M   'P 1'
#
loop_
_entity.id
_entity.type
_entity.pdbx_description
1 polymer ?
#
loop_
_entity_poly.entity_id
_entity_poly.type
_entity_poly.pdbx_seq_one_letter_code
_entity_poly.pdbx_strand_id
1 'polypeptide(L)' 'MRAKLPSGLELLFCQHHANEHEAKLTELDAVLEVSGS' A
#
# COMPACT_ATOMS: atom_id res chain seq x y z
N MET A 1 3.37 3.06 6.50
CA MET A 1 2.21 2.85 5.62
C MET A 1 2.23 1.41 5.17
N ARG A 2 1.09 0.73 5.16
CA ARG A 2 0.96 -0.69 4.79
C ARG A 2 0.04 -0.79 3.58
N ALA A 3 0.42 -1.55 2.56
CA ALA A 3 -0.45 -1.89 1.44
C ALA A 3 -0.81 -3.38 1.54
N LYS A 4 -2.09 -3.70 1.70
CA LYS A 4 -2.60 -5.07 1.76
C LYS A 4 -3.08 -5.50 0.38
N LEU A 5 -2.53 -6.58 -0.14
CA LEU A 5 -2.94 -7.18 -1.40
C LEU A 5 -4.11 -8.15 -1.18
N PRO A 6 -4.98 -8.37 -2.18
CA PRO A 6 -6.09 -9.32 -2.09
C PRO A 6 -5.63 -10.76 -1.85
N SER A 7 -4.38 -11.08 -2.24
CA SER A 7 -3.74 -12.38 -1.95
C SER A 7 -3.41 -12.59 -0.47
N GLY A 8 -3.64 -11.59 0.40
CA GLY A 8 -3.31 -11.62 1.83
C GLY A 8 -1.86 -11.26 2.16
N LEU A 9 -1.08 -10.85 1.16
CA LEU A 9 0.29 -10.36 1.35
C LEU A 9 0.29 -8.88 1.71
N GLU A 10 1.30 -8.47 2.48
CA GLU A 10 1.45 -7.09 2.93
C GLU A 10 2.77 -6.50 2.43
N LEU A 11 2.70 -5.30 1.89
CA LEU A 11 3.88 -4.51 1.51
C LEU A 11 4.03 -3.34 2.47
N LEU A 12 5.25 -3.15 2.97
CA LEU A 12 5.60 -2.04 3.86
C LEU A 12 6.19 -0.89 3.04
N PHE A 13 5.57 0.27 3.15
CA PHE A 13 6.02 1.49 2.50
C PHE A 13 6.18 2.62 3.52
N CYS A 14 7.14 3.51 3.26
CA CYS A 14 7.05 4.87 3.77
C CYS A 14 5.97 5.63 2.98
N GLN A 15 5.41 6.70 3.54
CA GLN A 15 4.35 7.47 2.87
C GLN A 15 4.77 7.96 1.47
N HIS A 16 6.04 8.38 1.31
CA HIS A 16 6.57 8.84 0.03
C HIS A 16 6.50 7.77 -1.07
N HIS A 17 6.97 6.55 -0.80
CA HIS A 17 6.94 5.47 -1.80
C HIS A 17 5.54 4.91 -2.04
N ALA A 18 4.63 4.98 -1.06
CA ALA A 18 3.24 4.59 -1.26
C ALA A 18 2.56 5.51 -2.30
N ASN A 19 2.83 6.81 -2.24
CA ASN A 19 2.29 7.80 -3.20
C ASN A 19 2.93 7.66 -4.59
N GLU A 20 4.25 7.43 -4.66
CA GLU A 20 4.92 7.18 -5.95
C GLU A 20 4.36 5.95 -6.68
N HIS A 21 4.02 4.90 -5.91
CA HIS A 21 3.48 3.66 -6.44
C HIS A 21 1.95 3.57 -6.43
N GLU A 22 1.23 4.67 -6.18
CA GLU A 22 -0.24 4.68 -6.01
C GLU A 22 -0.97 4.07 -7.21
N ALA A 23 -0.55 4.41 -8.44
CA ALA A 23 -1.13 3.86 -9.66
C ALA A 23 -1.00 2.33 -9.69
N LYS A 24 0.19 1.80 -9.40
CA LYS A 24 0.45 0.36 -9.42
C LYS A 24 -0.23 -0.37 -8.26
N LEU A 25 -0.33 0.26 -7.10
CA LEU A 25 -1.05 -0.29 -5.95
C LEU A 25 -2.56 -0.35 -6.23
N THR A 26 -3.09 0.64 -6.94
CA THR A 26 -4.49 0.65 -7.41
C THR A 26 -4.75 -0.47 -8.42
N GLU A 27 -3.84 -0.65 -9.39
CA GLU A 27 -3.93 -1.76 -10.37
C GLU A 27 -3.90 -3.15 -9.71
N LEU A 28 -3.25 -3.27 -8.55
CA LEU A 28 -3.15 -4.51 -7.77
C LEU A 28 -4.26 -4.69 -6.73
N ASP A 29 -5.28 -3.80 -6.72
CA ASP A 29 -6.36 -3.78 -5.72
C ASP A 29 -5.81 -3.71 -4.28
N ALA A 30 -4.70 -2.99 -4.09
CA ALA A 30 -4.04 -2.90 -2.79
C ALA A 30 -4.74 -1.88 -1.88
N VAL A 31 -5.08 -2.27 -0.66
CA VAL A 31 -5.65 -1.38 0.35
C VAL A 31 -4.53 -0.72 1.16
N LEU A 32 -4.46 0.61 1.12
CA LEU A 32 -3.49 1.41 1.86
C LEU A 32 -3.96 1.73 3.28
N GLU A 33 -3.30 1.16 4.28
CA GLU A 33 -3.49 1.49 5.69
C GLU A 33 -2.37 2.40 6.20
N VAL A 34 -2.75 3.57 6.69
CA VAL A 34 -1.85 4.45 7.43
C VAL A 34 -1.75 3.92 8.85
N SER A 35 -0.59 3.37 9.21
CA SER A 35 -0.26 3.05 10.60
C SER A 35 -0.15 4.36 11.39
N GLY A 36 -1.29 4.87 11.86
CA GLY A 36 -1.36 6.01 12.76
C GLY A 36 -0.96 5.60 14.17
N SER A 37 -0.15 6.44 14.81
CA SER A 37 -0.10 6.58 16.26
C SER A 37 -1.01 7.73 16.66
#